data_AF-A0A1V4EDK3-F1
#
_entry.id   AF-A0A1V4EDK3-F1
#
_cell.length_a   1.000
_cell.length_b   1.000
_cell.length_c   1.000
_cell.angle_alpha   90.00
_cell.angle_beta   90.00
_cell.angle_gamma   90.00
#
_symmetry.space_group_name_H-M   'P 1'
#
loop_
_entity.id
_entity.type
_entity.pdbx_description
1 polymer ?
#
loop_
_entity_poly.entity_id
_entity_poly.type
_entity_poly.pdbx_seq_one_letter_code
_entity_poly.pdbx_strand_id
1 'polypeptide(L)'
;MELLREREQLRQAMQEQPVIDMACGVLMVGFACDLREAKSLLAAVAGRADASVREVAEAVASAARGKPLPELLQEHLVTAARARQTGRT
;
A
#
# COMPACT_ATOMS: atom_id res chain seq x y z
N MET A 1 10.67 -19.99 -26.68
CA MET A 1 9.65 -19.89 -25.60
C MET A 1 10.09 -18.91 -24.50
N GLU A 2 10.84 -17.85 -24.83
CA GLU A 2 11.36 -16.88 -23.84
C GLU A 2 10.55 -15.57 -23.80
N LEU A 3 10.02 -15.12 -24.95
CA LEU A 3 9.25 -13.87 -25.08
C LEU A 3 7.94 -13.82 -24.28
N LEU A 4 7.33 -14.97 -24.00
CA LEU A 4 6.06 -15.04 -23.26
C LEU A 4 6.25 -14.81 -21.75
N ARG A 5 7.38 -15.26 -21.18
CA ARG A 5 7.70 -15.08 -19.75
C ARG A 5 8.10 -13.64 -19.43
N GLU A 6 8.81 -12.98 -20.33
CA GLU A 6 9.14 -11.56 -20.17
C GLU A 6 7.87 -10.71 -20.21
N ARG A 7 6.94 -11.02 -21.13
CA ARG A 7 5.67 -10.30 -21.24
C ARG A 7 4.77 -10.54 -20.03
N GLU A 8 4.78 -11.74 -19.43
CA GLU A 8 3.96 -12.05 -18.26
C GLU A 8 4.50 -11.38 -16.99
N GLN A 9 5.82 -11.33 -16.83
CA GLN A 9 6.47 -10.55 -15.75
C GLN A 9 6.24 -9.04 -15.92
N LEU A 10 6.35 -8.50 -17.13
CA LEU A 10 6.02 -7.11 -17.41
C LEU A 10 4.53 -6.83 -17.18
N ARG A 11 3.63 -7.76 -17.53
CA ARG A 11 2.20 -7.60 -17.25
C ARG A 11 1.89 -7.67 -15.76
N GLN A 12 2.52 -8.58 -15.02
CA GLN A 12 2.40 -8.66 -13.56
C GLN A 12 2.89 -7.36 -12.93
N ALA A 13 4.10 -6.91 -13.27
CA ALA A 13 4.62 -5.62 -12.82
C ALA A 13 3.68 -4.46 -13.17
N MET A 14 3.13 -4.42 -14.40
CA MET A 14 2.17 -3.37 -14.81
C MET A 14 0.77 -3.50 -14.21
N GLN A 15 0.37 -4.66 -13.69
CA GLN A 15 -0.91 -4.87 -13.00
C GLN A 15 -0.77 -4.59 -11.49
N GLU A 16 0.42 -4.82 -10.93
CA GLU A 16 0.73 -4.65 -9.51
C GLU A 16 1.13 -3.21 -9.16
N GLN A 17 1.82 -2.50 -10.06
CA GLN A 17 2.19 -1.10 -9.86
C GLN A 17 1.01 -0.11 -9.77
N PRO A 18 -0.08 -0.20 -10.57
CA PRO A 18 -1.17 0.79 -10.52
C PRO A 18 -2.01 0.70 -9.24
N VAL A 19 -2.12 -0.49 -8.63
CA VAL A 19 -2.81 -0.65 -7.34
C VAL A 19 -1.98 -0.03 -6.21
N ILE A 20 -0.67 -0.27 -6.20
CA ILE A 20 0.25 0.31 -5.20
C ILE A 20 0.32 1.82 -5.36
N ASP A 21 0.34 2.33 -6.59
CA ASP A 21 0.36 3.77 -6.87
C ASP A 21 -0.95 4.47 -6.43
N MET A 22 -2.10 3.86 -6.69
CA MET A 22 -3.39 4.32 -6.19
C MET A 22 -3.46 4.33 -4.67
N ALA A 23 -3.03 3.24 -4.02
CA ALA A 23 -2.96 3.18 -2.56
C ALA A 23 -2.02 4.25 -2.00
N CYS A 24 -0.88 4.49 -2.65
CA CYS A 24 0.00 5.60 -2.29
C CYS A 24 -0.72 6.94 -2.39
N GLY A 25 -1.41 7.23 -3.49
CA GLY A 25 -2.18 8.48 -3.64
C GLY A 25 -3.23 8.67 -2.53
N VAL A 26 -3.95 7.60 -2.16
CA VAL A 26 -4.92 7.61 -1.06
C VAL A 26 -4.23 7.90 0.28
N LEU A 27 -3.09 7.26 0.55
CA LEU A 27 -2.33 7.49 1.78
C LEU A 27 -1.72 8.90 1.83
N MET A 28 -1.24 9.42 0.69
CA MET A 28 -0.68 10.76 0.59
C MET A 28 -1.74 11.82 0.95
N VAL A 29 -2.97 11.66 0.47
CA VAL A 29 -4.11 12.54 0.82
C VAL A 29 -4.55 12.33 2.27
N GLY A 30 -4.70 11.07 2.71
CA GLY A 30 -5.24 10.75 4.03
C GLY A 30 -4.28 11.00 5.20
N PHE A 31 -2.97 10.95 4.95
CA PHE A 31 -1.92 11.07 5.98
C PHE A 31 -0.93 12.21 5.71
N ALA A 32 -1.20 13.08 4.72
CA ALA A 32 -0.35 14.21 4.34
C ALA A 32 1.13 13.81 4.17
N CYS A 33 1.39 12.73 3.44
CA CYS A 33 2.72 12.15 3.28
C CYS A 33 3.17 12.14 1.81
N ASP A 34 4.47 12.01 1.57
CA ASP A 34 5.04 11.90 0.22
C ASP A 34 5.04 10.46 -0.29
N LEU A 35 5.23 10.24 -1.60
CA LEU A 35 5.23 8.92 -2.22
C LEU A 35 6.20 7.91 -1.56
N ARG A 36 7.37 8.38 -1.13
CA ARG A 36 8.35 7.54 -0.40
C ARG A 36 7.82 7.10 0.96
N GLU A 37 7.18 8.02 1.67
CA GLU A 37 6.61 7.78 2.99
C GLU A 37 5.41 6.83 2.89
N ALA A 38 4.56 7.00 1.89
CA ALA A 38 3.41 6.15 1.61
C ALA A 38 3.82 4.70 1.31
N LYS A 39 4.82 4.49 0.44
CA LYS A 39 5.38 3.16 0.15
C LYS A 39 6.00 2.51 1.39
N SER A 40 6.71 3.30 2.20
CA SER A 40 7.28 2.83 3.46
C SER A 40 6.21 2.48 4.50
N LEU A 41 5.09 3.22 4.53
CA LEU A 41 3.93 2.92 5.37
C LEU A 41 3.26 1.61 4.94
N LEU A 42 3.03 1.42 3.65
CA LEU A 42 2.49 0.17 3.10
C LEU A 42 3.37 -1.04 3.46
N ALA A 43 4.69 -0.91 3.32
CA ALA A 43 5.64 -1.96 3.71
C ALA A 43 5.60 -2.27 5.22
N ALA A 44 5.50 -1.23 6.06
CA ALA A 44 5.40 -1.40 7.51
C ALA A 44 4.09 -2.08 7.95
N VAL A 45 2.97 -1.74 7.30
CA VAL A 45 1.68 -2.37 7.56
C VAL A 45 1.65 -3.81 7.05
N ALA A 46 2.19 -4.05 5.86
CA ALA A 46 2.34 -5.40 5.29
C ALA A 46 3.15 -6.32 6.21
N GLY A 47 4.30 -5.84 6.70
CA GLY A 47 5.11 -6.59 7.66
C GLY A 47 4.44 -6.83 9.01
N ARG A 48 3.56 -5.93 9.47
CA ARG A 48 2.77 -6.14 10.72
C ARG A 48 1.61 -7.10 10.54
N ALA A 49 0.98 -7.09 9.38
CA ALA A 49 -0.17 -7.93 9.05
C ALA A 49 0.23 -9.31 8.51
N ASP A 50 1.54 -9.62 8.44
CA ASP A 50 2.11 -10.79 7.75
C ASP A 50 1.53 -10.97 6.33
N ALA A 51 1.26 -9.85 5.66
CA ALA A 51 0.58 -9.79 4.37
C ALA A 51 1.51 -9.24 3.29
N SER A 52 1.20 -9.53 2.03
CA SER A 52 1.93 -8.90 0.93
C SER A 52 1.59 -7.41 0.82
N VAL A 53 2.55 -6.59 0.40
CA VAL A 53 2.33 -5.14 0.15
C VAL A 53 1.18 -4.92 -0.83
N ARG A 54 1.00 -5.84 -1.77
CA ARG A 54 -0.09 -5.82 -2.74
C ARG A 54 -1.45 -6.01 -2.07
N GLU A 55 -1.62 -7.00 -1.20
CA GLU A 55 -2.87 -7.24 -0.46
C GLU A 55 -3.26 -6.01 0.36
N VAL A 56 -2.28 -5.38 1.02
CA VAL A 56 -2.51 -4.14 1.78
C VAL A 56 -2.90 -2.99 0.85
N ALA A 57 -2.23 -2.84 -0.29
CA ALA A 57 -2.56 -1.81 -1.28
C ALA A 57 -3.96 -2.02 -1.89
N GLU A 58 -4.36 -3.26 -2.19
CA GLU A 58 -5.71 -3.59 -2.67
C GLU A 58 -6.79 -3.26 -1.64
N ALA A 59 -6.51 -3.54 -0.36
CA ALA A 59 -7.40 -3.19 0.74
C ALA A 59 -7.56 -1.67 0.85
N VAL A 60 -6.45 -0.91 0.84
CA VAL A 60 -6.46 0.57 0.88
C VAL A 60 -7.18 1.17 -0.33
N ALA A 61 -6.91 0.66 -1.53
CA ALA A 61 -7.57 1.11 -2.75
C ALA A 61 -9.09 0.76 -2.75
N SER A 62 -9.46 -0.37 -2.17
CA SER A 62 -10.87 -0.75 -1.96
C SER A 62 -11.55 0.17 -0.95
N ALA A 63 -10.86 0.57 0.11
CA ALA A 63 -11.37 1.52 1.10
C ALA A 63 -11.62 2.90 0.51
N ALA A 64 -10.74 3.38 -0.37
CA ALA A 64 -10.97 4.61 -1.11
C ALA A 64 -12.20 4.55 -2.05
N ARG A 65 -12.62 3.34 -2.45
CA ARG A 65 -13.83 3.09 -3.26
C ARG A 65 -15.08 2.85 -2.40
N GLY A 66 -15.00 3.05 -1.08
CA GLY A 66 -16.13 2.92 -0.16
C GLY A 66 -16.37 1.50 0.36
N LYS A 67 -15.46 0.55 0.14
CA LYS A 67 -15.52 -0.76 0.81
C LYS A 67 -14.95 -0.64 2.23
N PRO A 68 -15.51 -1.32 3.24
CA PRO A 68 -14.93 -1.30 4.58
C PRO A 68 -13.54 -1.94 4.55
N LEU A 69 -12.56 -1.24 5.10
CA LEU A 69 -11.24 -1.79 5.36
C LEU A 69 -11.33 -2.74 6.58
N PRO A 70 -10.62 -3.88 6.59
CA PRO A 70 -10.55 -4.71 7.79
C PRO A 70 -10.06 -3.87 8.98
N GLU A 71 -10.75 -3.94 10.12
CA GLU A 71 -10.44 -3.13 11.31
C GLU A 71 -8.98 -3.29 11.73
N LEU A 72 -8.46 -4.53 11.72
CA LEU A 72 -7.07 -4.84 12.02
C LEU A 72 -6.09 -4.04 11.13
N LEU A 73 -6.40 -3.93 9.83
CA LEU A 73 -5.56 -3.22 8.88
C LEU A 73 -5.64 -1.69 9.09
N GLN A 74 -6.80 -1.18 9.48
CA GLN A 74 -6.99 0.21 9.86
C GLN A 74 -6.18 0.56 11.11
N GLU A 75 -6.21 -0.29 12.13
CA GLU A 75 -5.41 -0.12 13.35
C GLU A 75 -3.91 -0.13 13.05
N HIS A 76 -3.44 -1.05 12.20
CA HIS A 76 -2.05 -1.10 11.77
C HIS A 76 -1.63 0.16 10.99
N LEU A 77 -2.50 0.68 10.10
CA LEU A 77 -2.27 1.93 9.36
C LEU A 77 -2.17 3.13 10.29
N VAL A 78 -3.09 3.28 11.23
CA VAL A 78 -3.08 4.39 12.20
C VAL A 78 -1.85 4.30 13.10
N THR A 79 -1.49 3.10 13.56
CA THR A 79 -0.30 2.86 14.38
C THR A 79 0.98 3.22 13.61
N ALA A 80 1.10 2.80 12.35
CA ALA A 80 2.23 3.13 11.50
C ALA A 80 2.33 4.65 11.24
N ALA A 81 1.20 5.30 10.97
CA ALA A 81 1.16 6.75 10.74
C ALA A 81 1.51 7.56 12.00
N ARG A 82 1.05 7.12 13.19
CA ARG A 82 1.43 7.74 14.47
C ARG A 82 2.92 7.57 14.76
N ALA A 83 3.47 6.38 14.56
CA ALA A 83 4.90 6.11 14.75
C ALA A 83 5.79 6.99 13.84
N ARG A 84 5.32 7.34 12.63
CA ARG A 84 6.02 8.31 11.76
C ARG A 84 6.00 9.73 12.32
N GLN A 85 4.87 10.18 12.87
CA GLN A 85 4.73 11.55 13.40
C GLN A 85 5.64 11.78 14.61
N THR A 86 5.83 10.77 15.46
CA THR A 86 6.72 10.84 16.64
C THR A 86 8.21 10.86 16.31
N GLY A 87 8.60 10.49 15.08
CA GLY A 87 10.00 10.56 14.62
C GLY A 87 10.34 11.87 13.90
N ARG A 88 9.38 12.80 13.79
CA ARG A 88 9.51 14.06 13.05
C ARG A 88 9.52 15.31 13.96
N THR A 89 9.46 15.11 15.28
CA THR A 89 9.70 16.11 16.34
C THR A 89 11.13 16.04 16.81
#